data_AF-A0A959EIZ6-F1
#
_entry.id   AF-A0A959EIZ6-F1
#
_cell.length_a   1.000
_cell.length_b   1.000
_cell.length_c   1.000
_cell.angle_alpha   90.00
_cell.angle_beta   90.00
_cell.angle_gamma   90.00
#
_symmetry.space_group_name_H-M   'P 1'
#
loop_
_entity.id
_entity.type
_entity.pdbx_description
1 polymer ?
#
loop_
_entity_poly.entity_id
_entity_poly.type
_entity_poly.pdbx_seq_one_letter_code
_entity_poly.pdbx_strand_id
1 'polypeptide(L)'
;NWQDYLRAKHPGAAMTFETFIEKVREEYAGFTPEYAEQESGVKAPMIVEVARLIGQAGTAFATHNWRSAASGNLGGWAVSRCLHFLNVLTGSVGTPGGTSPNVWNKFKPTFFDNPPAQKFWNELHFPNEYPLAFFEMSFLLPHFLKEKRGRMDVYFSRVF
;
A
#
# COMPACT_ATOMS: atom_id res chain seq x y z
N ASN A 1 -4.46 10.24 -11.78
CA ASN A 1 -4.92 11.56 -12.26
C ASN A 1 -6.21 11.36 -13.04
N TRP A 2 -7.23 12.22 -12.92
CA TRP A 2 -8.53 11.99 -13.57
C TRP A 2 -8.47 12.13 -15.10
N GLN A 3 -7.58 12.97 -15.63
CA GLN A 3 -7.35 13.06 -17.07
C GLN A 3 -6.72 11.79 -17.64
N ASP A 4 -5.81 11.15 -16.90
CA ASP A 4 -5.21 9.87 -17.30
C ASP A 4 -6.29 8.77 -17.34
N TYR A 5 -7.18 8.76 -16.35
CA TYR A 5 -8.32 7.86 -16.32
C TYR A 5 -9.21 8.02 -17.56
N LEU A 6 -9.64 9.26 -17.86
CA LEU A 6 -10.48 9.51 -19.04
C LEU A 6 -9.76 9.15 -20.34
N ARG A 7 -8.48 9.50 -20.50
CA ARG A 7 -7.70 9.09 -21.69
C ARG A 7 -7.59 7.57 -21.85
N ALA A 8 -7.41 6.84 -20.74
CA ALA A 8 -7.20 5.40 -20.78
C ALA A 8 -8.49 4.59 -20.92
N LYS A 9 -9.58 5.02 -20.24
CA LYS A 9 -10.83 4.25 -20.15
C LYS A 9 -11.95 4.79 -21.02
N HIS A 10 -11.94 6.09 -21.30
CA HIS A 10 -13.00 6.80 -22.03
C HIS A 10 -12.43 7.78 -23.06
N PRO A 11 -11.60 7.32 -24.02
CA PRO A 11 -10.84 8.20 -24.91
C PRO A 11 -11.70 9.13 -25.79
N GLY A 12 -12.98 8.81 -25.99
CA GLY A 12 -13.94 9.62 -26.75
C GLY A 12 -14.80 10.57 -25.89
N ALA A 13 -14.65 10.54 -24.57
CA ALA A 13 -15.44 11.39 -23.67
C ALA A 13 -14.82 12.80 -23.55
N ALA A 14 -15.64 13.79 -23.18
CA ALA A 14 -15.16 15.14 -22.94
C ALA A 14 -14.11 15.16 -21.81
N MET A 15 -13.04 15.94 -21.98
CA MET A 15 -11.94 16.02 -21.02
C MET A 15 -12.25 17.03 -19.90
N THR A 16 -13.34 16.78 -19.16
CA THR A 16 -13.78 17.62 -18.03
C THR A 16 -13.89 16.81 -16.74
N PHE A 17 -13.87 17.51 -15.60
CA PHE A 17 -13.97 16.84 -14.31
C PHE A 17 -15.37 16.27 -14.08
N GLU A 18 -16.41 16.94 -14.60
CA GLU A 18 -17.80 16.49 -14.54
C GLU A 18 -17.97 15.15 -15.25
N THR A 19 -17.40 15.01 -16.45
CA THR A 19 -17.39 13.73 -17.17
C THR A 19 -16.62 12.65 -16.40
N PHE A 20 -15.53 13.00 -15.72
CA PHE A 20 -14.86 12.06 -14.83
C PHE A 20 -15.77 11.57 -13.69
N ILE A 21 -16.50 12.47 -13.04
CA ILE A 21 -17.45 12.09 -11.96
C ILE A 21 -18.55 11.17 -12.50
N GLU A 22 -19.11 11.48 -13.66
CA GLU A 22 -20.11 10.62 -14.32
C GLU A 22 -19.55 9.21 -14.59
N LYS A 23 -18.36 9.14 -15.22
CA LYS A 23 -17.75 7.86 -15.60
C LYS A 23 -17.29 7.02 -14.42
N VAL A 24 -16.79 7.64 -13.36
CA VAL A 24 -16.48 6.92 -12.12
C VAL A 24 -17.75 6.38 -11.47
N ARG A 25 -18.85 7.14 -11.46
CA ARG A 25 -20.13 6.63 -10.94
C ARG A 25 -20.64 5.43 -11.73
N GLU A 26 -20.53 5.46 -13.06
CA GLU A 26 -20.86 4.32 -13.93
C GLU A 26 -20.00 3.10 -13.61
N GLU A 27 -18.69 3.28 -13.47
CA GLU A 27 -17.76 2.18 -13.16
C GLU A 27 -18.04 1.57 -11.78
N TYR A 28 -18.34 2.39 -10.79
CA TYR A 28 -18.63 1.92 -9.44
C TYR A 28 -20.06 1.36 -9.27
N ALA A 29 -20.94 1.50 -10.27
CA ALA A 29 -22.34 1.05 -10.18
C ALA A 29 -22.48 -0.46 -9.97
N GLY A 30 -21.52 -1.25 -10.46
CA GLY A 30 -21.50 -2.71 -10.29
C GLY A 30 -21.11 -3.18 -8.89
N PHE A 31 -20.52 -2.32 -8.06
CA PHE A 31 -20.02 -2.67 -6.72
C PHE A 31 -21.09 -2.42 -5.67
N THR A 32 -22.18 -3.19 -5.74
CA THR A 32 -23.29 -3.10 -4.81
C THR A 32 -22.93 -3.67 -3.42
N PRO A 33 -23.71 -3.35 -2.37
CA PRO A 33 -23.54 -4.00 -1.06
C PRO A 33 -23.63 -5.53 -1.14
N GLU A 34 -24.50 -6.07 -1.98
CA GLU A 34 -24.69 -7.52 -2.18
C GLU A 34 -23.48 -8.15 -2.87
N TYR A 35 -22.91 -7.49 -3.88
CA TYR A 35 -21.66 -7.90 -4.50
C TYR A 35 -20.53 -7.92 -3.47
N ALA A 36 -20.41 -6.87 -2.66
CA ALA A 36 -19.38 -6.78 -1.63
C ALA A 36 -19.57 -7.82 -0.52
N GLU A 37 -20.80 -8.17 -0.17
CA GLU A 37 -21.10 -9.28 0.75
C GLU A 37 -20.63 -10.62 0.21
N GLN A 38 -20.92 -10.89 -1.07
CA GLN A 38 -20.46 -12.12 -1.72
C GLN A 38 -18.93 -12.23 -1.75
N GLU A 39 -18.23 -11.13 -2.04
CA GLU A 39 -16.77 -11.10 -2.16
C GLU A 39 -16.04 -11.11 -0.80
N SER A 40 -16.62 -10.48 0.23
CA SER A 40 -15.94 -10.27 1.53
C SER A 40 -16.48 -11.10 2.68
N GLY A 41 -17.69 -11.65 2.56
CA GLY A 41 -18.43 -12.28 3.65
C GLY A 41 -19.00 -11.30 4.69
N VAL A 42 -18.81 -9.99 4.53
CA VAL A 42 -19.41 -8.96 5.40
C VAL A 42 -20.84 -8.70 4.94
N LYS A 43 -21.80 -8.81 5.86
CA LYS A 43 -23.23 -8.65 5.52
C LYS A 43 -23.53 -7.31 4.87
N ALA A 44 -24.29 -7.28 3.78
CA ALA A 44 -24.64 -6.05 3.06
C ALA A 44 -25.23 -4.94 3.96
N PRO A 45 -26.12 -5.22 4.94
CA PRO A 45 -26.59 -4.21 5.87
C PRO A 45 -25.47 -3.53 6.69
N MET A 46 -24.45 -4.30 7.09
CA MET A 46 -23.29 -3.77 7.82
C MET A 46 -22.43 -2.89 6.92
N ILE A 47 -22.24 -3.28 5.64
CA ILE A 47 -21.53 -2.46 4.66
C ILE A 47 -22.20 -1.10 4.49
N VAL A 48 -23.54 -1.09 4.34
CA VAL A 48 -24.33 0.14 4.21
C VAL A 48 -24.24 0.99 5.48
N GLU A 49 -24.32 0.37 6.66
CA GLU A 49 -24.18 1.06 7.94
C GLU A 49 -22.81 1.76 8.05
N VAL A 50 -21.73 1.03 7.80
CA VAL A 50 -20.36 1.58 7.83
C VAL A 50 -20.21 2.71 6.82
N ALA A 51 -20.70 2.55 5.59
CA ALA A 51 -20.64 3.60 4.57
C ALA A 51 -21.37 4.88 5.01
N ARG A 52 -22.52 4.76 5.68
CA ARG A 52 -23.26 5.91 6.24
C ARG A 52 -22.49 6.57 7.38
N LEU A 53 -21.89 5.80 8.28
CA LEU A 53 -21.07 6.33 9.37
C LEU A 53 -19.85 7.11 8.84
N ILE A 54 -19.20 6.59 7.78
CA ILE A 54 -18.12 7.29 7.09
C ILE A 54 -18.61 8.61 6.49
N GLY A 55 -19.75 8.59 5.79
CA GLY A 55 -20.37 9.79 5.25
C GLY A 55 -20.73 10.83 6.31
N GLN A 56 -21.24 10.39 7.47
CA GLN A 56 -21.55 11.25 8.62
C GLN A 56 -20.29 11.85 9.26
N ALA A 57 -19.21 11.08 9.35
CA ALA A 57 -17.93 11.58 9.85
C ALA A 57 -17.34 12.68 8.95
N GLY A 58 -17.62 12.63 7.63
CA GLY A 58 -17.17 13.64 6.67
C GLY A 58 -15.67 13.87 6.75
N THR A 59 -15.27 15.13 6.94
CA THR A 59 -13.86 15.52 7.03
C THR A 59 -13.15 14.99 8.28
N ALA A 60 -13.85 14.45 9.27
CA ALA A 60 -13.26 13.83 10.45
C ALA A 60 -13.02 12.31 10.31
N PHE A 61 -13.10 11.77 9.10
CA PHE A 61 -12.85 10.34 8.86
C PHE A 61 -11.36 10.01 8.78
N ALA A 62 -10.88 9.09 9.64
CA ALA A 62 -9.52 8.57 9.61
C ALA A 62 -9.48 7.07 9.26
N THR A 63 -8.50 6.66 8.46
CA THR A 63 -8.31 5.24 8.10
C THR A 63 -6.87 4.78 8.25
N HIS A 64 -6.72 3.50 8.59
CA HIS A 64 -5.42 2.85 8.64
C HIS A 64 -5.53 1.46 8.01
N ASN A 65 -4.59 1.13 7.12
CA ASN A 65 -4.50 -0.19 6.54
C ASN A 65 -3.52 -1.06 7.33
N TRP A 66 -3.92 -2.29 7.66
CA TRP A 66 -3.03 -3.26 8.27
C TRP A 66 -2.14 -3.94 7.23
N ARG A 67 -0.86 -4.16 7.58
CA ARG A 67 0.16 -4.67 6.65
C ARG A 67 -0.23 -5.96 5.93
N SER A 68 -0.97 -6.83 6.63
CA SER A 68 -1.37 -8.13 6.09
C SER A 68 -2.25 -8.00 4.86
N ALA A 69 -3.22 -7.07 4.88
CA ALA A 69 -4.13 -6.86 3.76
C ALA A 69 -3.44 -6.19 2.55
N ALA A 70 -2.39 -5.40 2.78
CA ALA A 70 -1.63 -4.76 1.71
C ALA A 70 -0.58 -5.67 1.06
N SER A 71 0.03 -6.57 1.83
CA SER A 71 1.26 -7.27 1.43
C SER A 71 1.11 -8.78 1.29
N GLY A 72 0.00 -9.36 1.77
CA GLY A 72 -0.18 -10.80 1.89
C GLY A 72 -0.77 -11.50 0.65
N ASN A 73 -1.14 -10.76 -0.39
CA ASN A 73 -1.82 -11.32 -1.57
C ASN A 73 -1.49 -10.55 -2.85
N LEU A 74 -1.63 -11.24 -3.99
CA LEU A 74 -1.56 -10.62 -5.31
C LEU A 74 -2.59 -9.48 -5.37
N GLY A 75 -2.14 -8.27 -5.69
CA GLY A 75 -3.00 -7.08 -5.73
C GLY A 75 -3.32 -6.42 -4.39
N GLY A 76 -2.74 -6.87 -3.26
CA GLY A 76 -3.01 -6.28 -1.93
C GLY A 76 -2.77 -4.77 -1.84
N TRP A 77 -1.87 -4.23 -2.66
CA TRP A 77 -1.66 -2.78 -2.77
C TRP A 77 -2.93 -2.00 -3.15
N ALA A 78 -3.89 -2.63 -3.84
CA ALA A 78 -5.17 -2.02 -4.19
C ALA A 78 -6.03 -1.75 -2.94
N VAL A 79 -5.93 -2.56 -1.89
CA VAL A 79 -6.65 -2.34 -0.62
C VAL A 79 -6.32 -0.97 -0.04
N SER A 80 -5.03 -0.62 0.03
CA SER A 80 -4.58 0.70 0.48
C SER A 80 -5.15 1.83 -0.37
N ARG A 81 -5.24 1.64 -1.70
CA ARG A 81 -5.76 2.66 -2.61
C ARG A 81 -7.26 2.84 -2.48
N CYS A 82 -8.03 1.75 -2.39
CA CYS A 82 -9.47 1.79 -2.19
C CYS A 82 -9.83 2.44 -0.84
N LEU A 83 -9.11 2.09 0.23
CA LEU A 83 -9.34 2.69 1.54
C LEU A 83 -9.01 4.19 1.54
N HIS A 84 -7.89 4.58 0.95
CA HIS A 84 -7.52 6.00 0.84
C HIS A 84 -8.48 6.80 -0.05
N PHE A 85 -9.08 6.17 -1.06
CA PHE A 85 -10.07 6.82 -1.92
C PHE A 85 -11.28 7.30 -1.12
N LEU A 86 -11.69 6.60 -0.06
CA LEU A 86 -12.73 7.08 0.86
C LEU A 86 -12.36 8.42 1.51
N ASN A 87 -11.10 8.59 1.93
CA ASN A 87 -10.62 9.88 2.47
C ASN A 87 -10.63 11.01 1.44
N VAL A 88 -10.42 10.69 0.16
CA VAL A 88 -10.54 11.66 -0.94
C VAL A 88 -12.00 12.07 -1.12
N LEU A 89 -12.94 11.10 -1.12
CA LEU A 89 -14.37 11.36 -1.26
C LEU A 89 -14.94 12.19 -0.10
N THR A 90 -14.48 11.94 1.13
CA THR A 90 -14.93 12.69 2.31
C THR A 90 -14.15 13.98 2.54
N GLY A 91 -13.08 14.24 1.78
CA GLY A 91 -12.21 15.40 1.97
C GLY A 91 -11.45 15.38 3.31
N SER A 92 -11.15 14.20 3.85
CA SER A 92 -10.62 14.05 5.21
C SER A 92 -9.10 13.92 5.32
N VAL A 93 -8.36 14.26 4.26
CA VAL A 93 -6.88 14.26 4.30
C VAL A 93 -6.39 15.56 4.92
N GLY A 94 -5.67 15.45 6.03
CA GLY A 94 -5.04 16.61 6.69
C GLY A 94 -5.98 17.52 7.49
N THR A 95 -7.22 17.09 7.69
CA THR A 95 -8.25 17.81 8.46
C THR A 95 -8.23 17.39 9.94
N PRO A 96 -8.75 18.23 10.86
CA PRO A 96 -8.93 17.83 12.26
C PRO A 96 -9.78 16.55 12.38
N GLY A 97 -9.26 15.54 13.07
CA GLY A 97 -9.89 14.21 13.20
C GLY A 97 -9.75 13.30 11.97
N GLY A 98 -9.25 13.82 10.84
CA GLY A 98 -9.05 13.07 9.61
C GLY A 98 -7.73 12.31 9.52
N THR A 99 -7.43 11.78 8.34
CA THR A 99 -6.19 11.04 8.07
C THR A 99 -5.02 12.01 7.89
N SER A 100 -4.00 11.91 8.76
CA SER A 100 -2.77 12.68 8.63
C SER A 100 -1.69 11.92 7.84
N PRO A 101 -1.19 12.46 6.71
CA PRO A 101 -0.10 11.84 5.97
C PRO A 101 1.16 11.69 6.82
N ASN A 102 1.73 10.48 6.81
CA ASN A 102 2.90 10.20 7.65
C ASN A 102 4.08 11.13 7.35
N VAL A 103 4.30 11.52 6.09
CA VAL A 103 5.41 12.39 5.69
C VAL A 103 5.34 13.76 6.37
N TRP A 104 4.14 14.25 6.73
CA TRP A 104 3.99 15.55 7.38
C TRP A 104 4.50 15.56 8.82
N ASN A 105 4.43 14.42 9.50
CA ASN A 105 4.84 14.29 10.91
C ASN A 105 6.08 13.42 11.10
N LYS A 106 6.56 12.76 10.03
CA LYS A 106 7.70 11.85 10.12
C LYS A 106 8.99 12.66 10.20
N PHE A 107 9.55 12.72 11.40
CA PHE A 107 10.92 13.15 11.58
C PHE A 107 11.88 12.09 11.01
N LYS A 108 12.74 12.51 10.08
CA LYS A 108 13.92 11.72 9.66
C LYS A 108 15.14 12.45 10.18
N PRO A 109 15.90 11.89 11.14
CA PRO A 109 17.11 12.54 11.61
C PRO A 109 18.12 12.65 10.48
N THR A 110 18.75 13.81 10.36
CA THR A 110 19.98 13.95 9.59
C THR A 110 21.11 13.40 10.45
N PHE A 111 21.77 12.34 10.00
CA PHE A 111 22.94 11.82 10.68
C PHE A 111 24.16 12.72 10.40
N PHE A 112 25.10 12.76 11.35
CA PHE A 112 26.37 13.50 11.18
C PHE A 112 27.23 12.92 10.06
N ASP A 113 27.00 11.65 9.73
CA ASP A 113 27.65 10.91 8.66
C ASP A 113 26.61 10.03 7.95
N ASN A 114 26.75 9.88 6.64
CA ASN A 114 25.91 9.00 5.83
C ASN A 114 26.84 8.07 5.06
N PRO A 115 26.84 6.75 5.37
CA PRO A 115 27.69 5.82 4.65
C PRO A 115 27.32 5.85 3.15
N PRO A 116 28.30 5.71 2.25
CA PRO A 116 28.02 5.65 0.83
C PRO A 116 27.12 4.45 0.50
N ALA A 117 26.34 4.57 -0.58
CA ALA A 117 25.56 3.45 -1.08
C ALA A 117 26.46 2.24 -1.37
N GLN A 118 25.91 1.04 -1.16
CA GLN A 118 26.56 -0.22 -1.56
C GLN A 118 26.89 -0.15 -3.06
N LYS A 119 28.16 -0.39 -3.40
CA LYS A 119 28.64 -0.29 -4.80
C LYS A 119 28.59 -1.62 -5.56
N PHE A 120 28.47 -2.72 -4.83
CA PHE A 120 28.51 -4.06 -5.38
C PHE A 120 27.50 -4.95 -4.68
N TRP A 121 27.05 -5.96 -5.40
CA TRP A 121 26.21 -7.01 -4.85
C TRP A 121 27.05 -7.92 -3.96
N ASN A 122 26.63 -8.13 -2.71
CA ASN A 122 27.31 -9.04 -1.80
C ASN A 122 26.73 -10.45 -1.94
N GLU A 123 27.30 -11.25 -2.84
CA GLU A 123 26.87 -12.63 -3.11
C GLU A 123 26.97 -13.56 -1.89
N LEU A 124 27.72 -13.18 -0.84
CA LEU A 124 27.76 -13.93 0.41
C LEU A 124 26.47 -13.76 1.22
N HIS A 125 25.93 -12.54 1.26
CA HIS A 125 24.67 -12.23 1.96
C HIS A 125 23.45 -12.52 1.07
N PHE A 126 23.53 -12.15 -0.21
CA PHE A 126 22.51 -12.34 -1.22
C PHE A 126 23.02 -13.26 -2.33
N PRO A 127 23.00 -14.59 -2.13
CA PRO A 127 23.41 -15.57 -3.13
C PRO A 127 22.67 -15.42 -4.47
N ASN A 128 23.35 -15.71 -5.57
CA ASN A 128 22.77 -15.72 -6.92
C ASN A 128 21.72 -16.83 -7.12
N GLU A 129 21.72 -17.82 -6.23
CA GLU A 129 20.70 -18.88 -6.18
C GLU A 129 19.38 -18.40 -5.53
N TYR A 130 19.38 -17.21 -4.91
CA TYR A 130 18.23 -16.60 -4.23
C TYR A 130 17.39 -17.51 -3.31
N PRO A 131 17.95 -18.44 -2.51
CA PRO A 131 17.17 -19.21 -1.54
C PRO A 131 17.01 -18.36 -0.27
N LEU A 132 16.31 -17.23 -0.41
CA LEU A 132 16.05 -16.29 0.68
C LEU A 132 14.71 -16.63 1.36
N ALA A 133 14.68 -16.57 2.69
CA ALA A 133 13.43 -16.60 3.45
C ALA A 133 12.75 -15.23 3.45
N PHE A 134 11.56 -15.16 4.07
CA PHE A 134 10.91 -13.90 4.40
C PHE A 134 11.88 -13.02 5.23
N PHE A 135 12.02 -11.74 4.86
CA PHE A 135 13.06 -10.80 5.35
C PHE A 135 14.50 -11.11 4.94
N GLU A 136 14.72 -11.65 3.74
CA GLU A 136 16.04 -11.69 3.08
C GLU A 136 17.09 -12.56 3.81
N MET A 137 16.63 -13.50 4.65
CA MET A 137 17.53 -14.44 5.31
C MET A 137 18.02 -15.51 4.32
N SER A 138 19.31 -15.53 4.03
CA SER A 138 19.91 -16.56 3.17
C SER A 138 20.13 -17.86 3.93
N PHE A 139 19.50 -18.95 3.49
CA PHE A 139 19.77 -20.29 4.01
C PHE A 139 21.17 -20.79 3.63
N LEU A 140 21.78 -20.24 2.58
CA LEU A 140 23.11 -20.64 2.10
C LEU A 140 24.27 -19.95 2.83
N LEU A 141 24.02 -18.80 3.46
CA LEU A 141 25.07 -18.03 4.13
C LEU A 141 25.91 -18.87 5.11
N PRO A 142 25.33 -19.72 6.00
CA PRO A 142 26.14 -20.59 6.87
C PRO A 142 27.00 -21.60 6.11
N HIS A 143 26.53 -22.10 4.97
CA HIS A 143 27.25 -23.07 4.14
C HIS A 143 28.44 -22.39 3.45
N PHE A 144 28.23 -21.21 2.88
CA PHE A 144 29.30 -20.46 2.20
C PHE A 144 30.43 -20.07 3.16
N LEU A 145 30.11 -19.72 4.41
CA LEU A 145 31.11 -19.47 5.45
C LEU A 145 31.90 -20.74 5.81
N LYS A 146 31.23 -21.90 5.93
CA LYS A 146 31.91 -23.20 6.15
C LYS A 146 32.84 -23.57 5.00
N GLU A 147 32.43 -23.29 3.77
CA GLU A 147 33.21 -23.50 2.54
C GLU A 147 34.33 -22.46 2.36
N LYS A 148 34.46 -21.49 3.26
CA LYS A 148 35.46 -20.41 3.20
C LYS A 148 35.34 -19.53 1.95
N ARG A 149 34.13 -19.40 1.38
CA ARG A 149 33.85 -18.51 0.24
C ARG A 149 33.92 -17.02 0.61
N GLY A 150 33.90 -16.71 1.90
CA GLY A 150 34.05 -15.36 2.42
C GLY A 150 34.09 -15.36 3.95
N ARG A 151 34.16 -14.17 4.52
CA ARG A 151 34.10 -13.95 5.98
C ARG A 151 33.04 -12.90 6.29
N MET A 152 32.37 -13.06 7.42
CA MET A 152 31.39 -12.11 7.93
C MET A 152 31.89 -11.63 9.29
N ASP A 153 32.19 -10.33 9.40
CA ASP A 153 32.68 -9.77 10.66
C ASP A 153 31.52 -9.53 11.65
N VAL A 154 30.37 -9.07 11.16
CA VAL A 154 29.13 -8.88 11.94
C VAL A 154 27.91 -9.23 11.09
N TYR A 155 26.96 -9.99 11.64
CA TYR A 155 25.72 -10.35 10.96
C TYR A 155 24.50 -9.74 11.68
N PHE A 156 23.81 -8.81 11.01
CA PHE A 156 22.54 -8.28 11.47
C PHE A 156 21.39 -8.95 10.72
N SER A 157 20.60 -9.76 11.43
CA SER A 157 19.33 -10.26 10.91
C SER A 157 18.18 -9.48 11.54
N ARG A 158 17.28 -8.96 10.72
CA ARG A 158 16.03 -8.38 11.21
C ARG A 158 14.96 -9.47 11.24
N VAL A 159 14.76 -10.06 12.41
CA VAL A 159 13.65 -11.00 12.65
C VAL A 159 12.47 -10.18 13.17
N PHE A 160 11.29 -10.34 12.57
CA PHE A 160 10.01 -9.90 13.13
C PHE A 160 9.24 -11.10 13.63
#